data_AF-A0A2S0JRC3-F1
#
_entry.id   AF-A0A2S0JRC3-F1
#
_cell.length_a   1.000
_cell.length_b   1.000
_cell.length_c   1.000
_cell.angle_alpha   90.00
_cell.angle_beta   90.00
_cell.angle_gamma   90.00
#
_symmetry.space_group_name_H-M   'P 1'
#
loop_
_entity.id
_entity.type
_entity.pdbx_description
1 polymer ?
#
loop_
_entity_poly.entity_id
_entity_poly.type
_entity_poly.pdbx_seq_one_letter_code
_entity_poly.pdbx_strand_id
1 'polypeptide(L)'
;MQQLSIFDYPAQPRHDFQIHDRVKLLLLDESNNWEIHNYRKYYFEYLIGKLGTVLEVKKNTVAVKFSEEVILCDVHELEWIA
;
A
#
# COMPACT_ATOMS: atom_id res chain seq x y z
N MET A 1 -7.21 -37.53 -4.60
CA MET A 1 -6.16 -36.53 -4.83
C MET A 1 -6.75 -35.43 -5.70
N GLN A 2 -6.78 -34.19 -5.23
CA GLN A 2 -7.32 -33.04 -5.97
C GLN A 2 -6.16 -32.28 -6.61
N GLN A 3 -6.24 -32.04 -7.91
CA GLN A 3 -5.27 -31.27 -8.67
C GLN A 3 -5.60 -29.79 -8.49
N LEU A 4 -4.74 -29.04 -7.79
CA LEU A 4 -4.86 -27.59 -7.65
C LEU A 4 -4.51 -26.94 -9.00
N SER A 5 -5.42 -26.14 -9.54
CA SER A 5 -5.23 -25.43 -10.80
C SER A 5 -4.26 -24.26 -10.59
N ILE A 6 -3.43 -23.97 -11.58
CA ILE A 6 -2.52 -22.79 -11.56
C ILE A 6 -3.33 -21.48 -11.49
N PHE A 7 -4.63 -21.54 -11.78
CA PHE A 7 -5.58 -20.43 -11.66
C PHE A 7 -6.21 -20.31 -10.26
N ASP A 8 -5.94 -21.23 -9.33
CA ASP A 8 -6.34 -21.13 -7.91
C ASP A 8 -5.32 -20.29 -7.10
N TYR A 9 -4.61 -19.37 -7.75
CA TYR A 9 -3.90 -18.34 -7.02
C TYR A 9 -4.96 -17.44 -6.39
N PRO A 10 -5.06 -17.32 -5.05
CA PRO A 10 -5.93 -16.33 -4.47
C PRO A 10 -5.40 -14.98 -4.93
N ALA A 11 -6.05 -14.39 -5.93
CA ALA A 11 -5.92 -12.97 -6.19
C ALA A 11 -6.30 -12.32 -4.87
N GLN A 12 -5.29 -11.88 -4.10
CA GLN A 12 -5.51 -11.10 -2.91
C GLN A 12 -6.53 -10.04 -3.30
N PRO A 13 -7.69 -9.94 -2.61
CA PRO A 13 -8.70 -8.98 -2.99
C PRO A 13 -8.00 -7.62 -2.94
N ARG A 14 -7.74 -7.04 -4.12
CA ARG A 14 -7.28 -5.67 -4.24
C ARG A 14 -8.46 -4.87 -3.73
N HIS A 15 -8.40 -4.48 -2.47
CA HIS A 15 -9.38 -3.57 -1.90
C HIS A 15 -9.28 -2.28 -2.70
N ASP A 16 -10.36 -1.94 -3.40
CA ASP A 16 -10.45 -0.64 -4.08
C ASP A 16 -10.52 0.42 -2.99
N PHE A 17 -9.38 1.05 -2.70
CA PHE A 17 -9.29 2.10 -1.70
C PHE A 17 -10.33 3.19 -1.97
N GLN A 18 -11.04 3.59 -0.92
CA GLN A 18 -12.01 4.68 -0.96
C GLN A 18 -11.50 5.89 -0.19
N ILE A 19 -12.04 7.06 -0.52
CA ILE A 19 -11.76 8.28 0.24
C ILE A 19 -12.22 8.07 1.69
N HIS A 20 -11.38 8.47 2.64
CA HIS A 20 -11.54 8.27 4.09
C HIS A 20 -11.24 6.85 4.62
N ASP A 21 -10.83 5.91 3.78
CA ASP A 21 -10.33 4.62 4.26
C ASP A 21 -9.11 4.81 5.16
N ARG A 22 -9.02 3.96 6.19
CA ARG A 22 -7.81 3.83 7.00
C ARG A 22 -6.88 2.83 6.35
N VAL A 23 -5.65 3.25 6.14
CA VAL A 23 -4.61 2.45 5.49
C VAL A 23 -3.33 2.49 6.30
N LYS A 24 -2.54 1.44 6.20
CA LYS A 24 -1.22 1.34 6.79
C LYS A 24 -0.17 1.36 5.70
N LEU A 25 0.87 2.16 5.90
CA LEU A 25 2.02 2.16 5.00
C LEU A 25 2.89 0.93 5.26
N LEU A 26 3.09 0.12 4.24
CA LEU A 26 4.02 -1.00 4.24
C LEU A 26 5.27 -0.62 3.44
N LEU A 27 6.41 -1.09 3.92
CA LEU A 27 7.64 -1.03 3.13
C LEU A 27 7.58 -2.17 2.11
N LEU A 28 7.57 -1.82 0.82
CA LEU A 28 7.66 -2.80 -0.26
C LEU A 28 8.95 -3.62 -0.14
N ASP A 29 8.92 -4.87 -0.58
CA ASP A 29 10.14 -5.66 -0.74
C ASP A 29 11.05 -5.00 -1.80
N GLU A 30 12.35 -4.93 -1.51
CA GLU A 30 13.35 -4.36 -2.42
C GLU A 30 13.34 -5.08 -3.78
N SER A 31 13.03 -6.38 -3.78
CA SER A 31 12.94 -7.22 -4.98
C SER A 31 11.78 -6.82 -5.91
N ASN A 32 10.72 -6.21 -5.37
CA ASN A 32 9.56 -5.78 -6.14
C ASN A 32 9.80 -4.39 -6.76
N ASN A 33 10.31 -3.45 -5.98
CA ASN A 33 10.65 -2.10 -6.46
C ASN A 33 11.71 -1.45 -5.57
N TRP A 34 12.97 -1.61 -5.96
CA TRP A 34 14.13 -1.12 -5.20
C TRP A 34 14.15 0.42 -5.07
N GLU A 35 13.65 1.15 -6.07
CA GLU A 35 13.63 2.62 -6.05
C GLU A 35 12.66 3.14 -4.98
N ILE A 36 11.43 2.62 -5.00
CA ILE A 36 10.40 3.00 -4.03
C ILE A 36 10.80 2.53 -2.63
N HIS A 37 11.32 1.29 -2.51
CA HIS A 37 11.83 0.78 -1.23
C HIS A 37 12.85 1.73 -0.61
N ASN A 38 13.90 2.07 -1.36
CA ASN A 38 14.96 2.94 -0.85
C ASN A 38 14.45 4.35 -0.56
N TYR A 39 13.62 4.92 -1.44
CA TYR A 39 13.02 6.23 -1.21
C TYR A 39 12.22 6.27 0.09
N ARG A 40 11.36 5.29 0.35
CA ARG A 40 10.60 5.21 1.61
C ARG A 40 11.49 4.99 2.81
N LYS A 41 12.47 4.09 2.69
CA LYS A 41 13.39 3.77 3.79
C LYS A 41 14.26 4.96 4.19
N TYR A 42 14.73 5.78 3.26
CA TYR A 42 15.60 6.91 3.60
C TYR A 42 14.84 8.18 4.01
N TYR A 43 13.68 8.45 3.41
CA TYR A 43 12.96 9.71 3.65
C TYR A 43 11.74 9.57 4.55
N PHE A 44 11.13 8.39 4.63
CA PHE A 44 9.84 8.17 5.28
C PHE A 44 9.82 6.97 6.21
N GLU A 45 10.99 6.54 6.73
CA GLU A 45 11.10 5.39 7.64
C GLU A 45 10.16 5.51 8.84
N TYR A 46 10.03 6.72 9.38
CA TYR A 46 9.18 7.05 10.52
C TYR A 46 7.67 6.90 10.26
N LEU A 47 7.25 6.72 9.01
CA LEU A 47 5.86 6.49 8.61
C LEU A 47 5.56 5.03 8.28
N ILE A 48 6.59 4.20 8.11
CA ILE A 48 6.42 2.78 7.85
C ILE A 48 5.71 2.15 9.05
N GLY A 49 4.63 1.42 8.77
CA GLY A 49 3.78 0.79 9.77
C GLY A 49 2.78 1.72 10.46
N LYS A 50 2.78 3.02 10.16
CA LYS A 50 1.78 3.96 10.69
C LYS A 50 0.49 3.93 9.89
N LEU A 51 -0.59 4.33 10.57
CA LEU A 51 -1.90 4.49 10.00
C LEU A 51 -2.04 5.89 9.39
N GLY A 52 -2.65 5.94 8.22
CA GLY A 52 -3.03 7.15 7.53
C GLY A 52 -4.47 7.07 7.02
N THR A 53 -4.98 8.21 6.60
CA THR A 53 -6.33 8.33 6.04
C THR A 53 -6.24 8.68 4.57
N VAL A 54 -6.93 7.94 3.71
CA VAL A 54 -6.99 8.23 2.29
C VAL A 54 -7.74 9.54 2.05
N LEU A 55 -7.12 10.46 1.30
CA LEU A 55 -7.72 11.73 0.89
C LEU A 55 -8.18 11.71 -0.56
N GLU A 56 -7.39 11.10 -1.44
CA GLU A 56 -7.66 11.04 -2.87
C GLU A 56 -7.16 9.71 -3.43
N VAL A 57 -7.92 9.13 -4.36
CA VAL A 57 -7.55 7.90 -5.07
C VAL A 57 -7.49 8.20 -6.56
N LYS A 58 -6.31 8.02 -7.13
CA LYS A 58 -6.08 7.99 -8.58
C LYS A 58 -5.75 6.54 -8.97
N LYS A 59 -5.90 6.20 -10.25
CA LYS A 59 -5.84 4.82 -10.78
C LYS A 59 -4.84 3.89 -10.05
N ASN A 60 -3.58 4.32 -9.91
CA ASN A 60 -2.53 3.53 -9.23
C ASN A 60 -1.91 4.25 -8.02
N THR A 61 -2.33 5.48 -7.73
CA THR A 61 -1.72 6.31 -6.68
C THR A 61 -2.77 6.84 -5.72
N VAL A 62 -2.47 6.74 -4.43
CA VAL A 62 -3.36 7.11 -3.35
C VAL A 62 -2.68 8.21 -2.55
N ALA A 63 -3.34 9.36 -2.40
CA ALA A 63 -2.90 10.40 -1.48
C ALA A 63 -3.38 10.04 -0.09
N VAL A 64 -2.44 9.81 0.83
CA VAL A 64 -2.71 9.43 2.20
C VAL A 64 -2.20 10.52 3.14
N LYS A 65 -3.05 10.93 4.08
CA LYS A 65 -2.67 11.81 5.17
C LYS A 65 -2.13 11.00 6.32
N PHE A 66 -0.85 11.19 6.62
CA PHE A 66 -0.18 10.64 7.80
C PHE A 66 0.12 11.76 8.78
N SER A 67 -0.58 11.78 9.91
CA SER A 67 -0.48 12.87 10.90
C SER A 67 -0.69 14.26 10.27
N GLU A 68 0.37 15.03 10.07
CA GLU A 68 0.34 16.39 9.51
C GLU A 68 0.79 16.45 8.04
N GLU A 69 1.24 15.33 7.47
CA GLU A 69 1.80 15.27 6.12
C GLU A 69 0.86 14.54 5.17
N VAL A 70 0.85 14.96 3.90
CA VAL A 70 0.12 14.29 2.82
C VAL A 70 1.13 13.69 1.87
N ILE A 71 1.03 12.39 1.65
CA ILE A 71 2.01 11.63 0.89
C ILE A 71 1.28 10.87 -0.20
N LEU A 72 1.84 10.92 -1.41
CA LEU A 72 1.41 10.07 -2.51
C LEU A 72 2.07 8.70 -2.34
N CYS A 73 1.24 7.67 -2.24
CA CYS A 73 1.62 6.27 -2.12
C CYS A 73 1.13 5.49 -3.33
N ASP A 74 1.91 4.51 -3.75
CA ASP A 74 1.41 3.50 -4.68
C ASP A 74 0.46 2.55 -3.93
N VAL A 75 -0.57 2.05 -4.62
CA VAL A 75 -1.54 1.11 -4.03
C VAL A 75 -0.87 -0.15 -3.47
N HIS A 76 0.29 -0.56 -3.99
CA HIS A 76 1.03 -1.74 -3.50
C HIS A 76 1.78 -1.48 -2.19
N GLU A 77 1.97 -0.22 -1.80
CA GLU A 77 2.58 0.17 -0.54
C GLU A 77 1.56 0.24 0.61
N LEU A 78 0.27 0.04 0.34
CA LEU A 78 -0.80 0.29 1.29
C LEU A 78 -1.55 -0.99 1.66
N GLU A 79 -1.80 -1.15 2.94
CA GLU A 79 -2.66 -2.19 3.49
C GLU A 79 -3.93 -1.54 4.04
N TRP A 80 -5.10 -1.97 3.57
CA TRP A 80 -6.37 -1.51 4.10
C TRP A 80 -6.64 -2.08 5.48
N ILE A 81 -7.16 -1.25 6.39
CA ILE A 81 -7.56 -1.65 7.73
C ILE A 81 -9.04 -1.33 7.93
N ALA A 82 -9.82 -2.38 8.18
CA ALA A 82 -11.25 -2.31 8.50
C ALA A 82 -11.54 -1.70 9.88
#